data_AF-A0A432DVB1-F1
#
_entry.id   AF-A0A432DVB1-F1
#
_cell.length_a   1.000
_cell.length_b   1.000
_cell.length_c   1.000
_cell.angle_alpha   90.00
_cell.angle_beta   90.00
_cell.angle_gamma   90.00
#
_symmetry.space_group_name_H-M   'P 1'
#
loop_
_entity.id
_entity.type
_entity.pdbx_description
1 polymer ?
#
loop_
_entity_poly.entity_id
_entity_poly.type
_entity_poly.pdbx_seq_one_letter_code
_entity_poly.pdbx_strand_id
1 'polypeptide(L)'
;MTSVLEMLRRHVARILLVGACSAALAACSTTGNSFDSSALRFIVPGQTTLTEAANLLNSDPTDVYRQLDGSAMARWSHKASMVTDAIYFNQELWLAFGPDGRFQRIVKSENLPLANVYEGGKRVDTLSTGTSTAPVDAAATPGVIHKPAVAYPLPQ
;
A
#
# COMPACT_ATOMS: atom_id res chain seq x y z
N MET A 1 46.32 -43.67 7.19
CA MET A 1 44.86 -43.71 6.94
C MET A 1 44.04 -42.82 7.88
N THR A 2 44.60 -42.32 8.99
CA THR A 2 43.92 -41.43 9.96
C THR A 2 43.83 -39.95 9.53
N SER A 3 44.84 -39.40 8.85
CA SER A 3 44.84 -37.99 8.40
C SER A 3 43.79 -37.66 7.34
N VAL A 4 43.45 -38.61 6.46
CA VAL A 4 42.43 -38.40 5.41
C VAL A 4 41.03 -38.31 6.02
N LEU A 5 40.78 -39.07 7.09
CA LEU A 5 39.50 -39.05 7.82
C LEU A 5 39.30 -37.73 8.58
N GLU A 6 40.36 -37.17 9.16
CA GLU A 6 40.29 -35.83 9.79
C GLU A 6 40.12 -34.70 8.79
N MET A 7 40.80 -34.77 7.63
CA MET A 7 40.61 -33.79 6.56
C MET A 7 39.18 -33.83 6.01
N LEU A 8 38.63 -35.02 5.76
CA LEU A 8 37.25 -35.18 5.30
C LEU A 8 36.25 -34.62 6.33
N ARG A 9 36.46 -34.90 7.63
CA ARG A 9 35.62 -34.41 8.72
C ARG A 9 35.68 -32.88 8.88
N ARG A 10 36.85 -32.26 8.68
CA ARG A 10 37.01 -30.80 8.65
C ARG A 10 36.33 -30.17 7.43
N HIS A 11 36.39 -30.81 6.27
CA HIS A 11 35.73 -30.32 5.05
C HIS A 11 34.21 -30.43 5.14
N VAL A 12 33.68 -31.54 5.66
CA VAL A 12 32.23 -31.71 5.91
C VAL A 12 31.72 -30.68 6.93
N ALA A 13 32.46 -30.44 8.02
CA ALA A 13 32.09 -29.41 8.99
C ALA A 13 32.09 -27.99 8.40
N ARG A 14 33.05 -27.66 7.54
CA ARG A 14 33.11 -26.38 6.82
C ARG A 14 31.97 -26.22 5.82
N ILE A 15 31.62 -27.27 5.08
CA ILE A 15 30.50 -27.25 4.13
C ILE A 15 29.17 -27.07 4.87
N LEU A 16 28.97 -27.75 6.00
CA LEU A 16 27.77 -27.59 6.84
C LEU A 16 27.68 -26.19 7.44
N LEU A 17 28.79 -25.61 7.89
CA LEU A 17 28.82 -24.24 8.42
C LEU A 17 28.47 -23.20 7.34
N VAL A 18 29.03 -23.33 6.14
CA VAL A 18 28.73 -22.43 5.00
C VAL A 18 27.28 -22.60 4.54
N GLY A 19 26.77 -23.84 4.51
CA GLY A 19 25.37 -24.13 4.20
C GLY A 19 24.41 -23.50 5.23
N ALA A 20 24.72 -23.60 6.52
CA ALA A 20 23.94 -22.98 7.59
C ALA A 20 23.95 -21.44 7.53
N CYS A 21 25.10 -20.83 7.21
CA CYS A 21 25.18 -19.39 6.99
C CYS A 21 24.38 -18.94 5.76
N SER A 22 24.34 -19.73 4.70
CA SER A 22 23.61 -19.39 3.47
C SER A 22 22.09 -19.47 3.67
N ALA A 23 21.61 -20.44 4.46
CA ALA A 23 20.18 -20.57 4.79
C ALA A 23 19.67 -19.42 5.67
N ALA A 24 20.54 -18.82 6.49
CA ALA A 24 20.17 -17.70 7.36
C ALA A 24 19.88 -16.39 6.59
N LEU A 25 20.44 -16.20 5.38
CA LEU A 25 20.18 -14.99 4.58
C LEU A 25 18.91 -15.09 3.70
N ALA A 26 18.39 -16.29 3.44
CA ALA A 26 17.23 -16.49 2.57
C ALA A 26 15.88 -16.27 3.28
N ALA A 27 15.86 -16.08 4.60
CA ALA A 27 14.63 -16.12 5.39
C ALA A 27 13.95 -14.75 5.63
N CYS A 28 14.51 -13.64 5.15
CA CYS A 28 13.89 -12.31 5.30
C CYS A 28 12.93 -11.95 4.16
N SER A 29 12.24 -12.91 3.53
CA SER A 29 11.09 -12.56 2.70
C SER A 29 9.90 -12.30 3.61
N THR A 30 9.66 -11.04 3.96
CA THR A 30 8.39 -10.61 4.57
C THR A 30 7.31 -10.77 3.51
N THR A 31 6.64 -11.92 3.50
CA THR A 31 5.35 -12.06 2.81
C THR A 31 4.34 -11.24 3.60
N GLY A 32 4.08 -10.01 3.16
CA GLY A 32 2.97 -9.22 3.66
C GLY A 32 1.64 -9.87 3.28
N ASN A 33 0.58 -9.68 4.06
CA ASN A 33 -0.74 -10.17 3.68
C ASN A 33 -1.22 -9.42 2.42
N SER A 34 -1.56 -10.15 1.36
CA SER A 34 -2.25 -9.56 0.20
C SER A 34 -3.71 -9.29 0.54
N PHE A 35 -4.35 -8.34 -0.15
CA PHE A 35 -5.77 -8.05 0.03
C PHE A 35 -6.58 -8.24 -1.27
N ASP A 36 -7.84 -8.66 -1.14
CA ASP A 36 -8.74 -8.87 -2.26
C ASP A 36 -9.33 -7.54 -2.75
N SER A 37 -8.63 -6.90 -3.68
CA SER A 37 -9.12 -5.67 -4.31
C SER A 37 -10.35 -5.88 -5.19
N SER A 38 -10.72 -7.10 -5.58
CA SER A 38 -11.93 -7.34 -6.39
C SER A 38 -13.22 -7.09 -5.61
N ALA A 39 -13.14 -7.14 -4.28
CA ALA A 39 -14.23 -6.85 -3.37
C ALA A 39 -14.49 -5.35 -3.17
N LEU A 40 -13.64 -4.47 -3.73
CA LEU A 40 -13.76 -3.01 -3.59
C LEU A 40 -15.13 -2.48 -4.06
N ARG A 41 -15.71 -3.12 -5.09
CA ARG A 41 -17.07 -2.82 -5.60
C ARG A 41 -18.19 -3.03 -4.57
N PHE A 42 -17.94 -3.81 -3.51
CA PHE A 42 -18.91 -4.06 -2.45
C PHE A 42 -18.78 -3.07 -1.28
N ILE A 43 -17.77 -2.20 -1.30
CA ILE A 43 -17.61 -1.15 -0.30
C ILE A 43 -18.52 0.03 -0.67
N VAL A 44 -19.53 0.28 0.16
CA VAL A 44 -20.58 1.27 -0.09
C VAL A 44 -20.39 2.49 0.82
N PRO A 45 -20.29 3.72 0.24
CA PRO A 45 -20.24 4.95 1.02
C PRO A 45 -21.41 5.09 1.99
N GLY A 46 -21.12 5.49 3.23
CA GLY A 46 -22.10 5.70 4.29
C GLY A 46 -22.71 4.41 4.86
N GLN A 47 -22.26 3.22 4.44
CA GLN A 47 -22.75 1.94 4.97
C GLN A 47 -21.60 1.11 5.53
N THR A 48 -20.59 0.83 4.72
CA THR A 48 -19.53 -0.11 5.06
C THR A 48 -18.69 0.38 6.24
N THR A 49 -18.55 -0.44 7.27
CA THR A 49 -17.68 -0.12 8.42
C THR A 49 -16.23 -0.53 8.18
N LEU A 50 -15.29 -0.08 9.01
CA LEU A 50 -13.88 -0.50 8.89
C LEU A 50 -13.73 -2.03 9.01
N THR A 51 -14.39 -2.64 9.99
CA THR A 51 -14.34 -4.10 10.18
C THR A 51 -14.94 -4.85 9.00
N GLU A 52 -16.06 -4.35 8.46
CA GLU A 52 -16.67 -4.93 7.27
C GLU A 52 -15.78 -4.77 6.03
N ALA A 53 -15.11 -3.62 5.87
CA ALA A 53 -14.13 -3.42 4.80
C ALA A 53 -12.95 -4.41 4.93
N ALA A 54 -12.43 -4.65 6.14
CA ALA A 54 -11.38 -5.64 6.38
C ALA A 54 -11.84 -7.06 6.00
N ASN A 55 -13.09 -7.41 6.34
CA ASN A 55 -13.69 -8.70 5.97
C ASN A 55 -13.88 -8.83 4.45
N LEU A 56 -14.39 -7.78 3.78
CA LEU A 56 -14.58 -7.76 2.33
C LEU A 56 -13.25 -7.87 1.59
N LEU A 57 -12.22 -7.14 2.04
CA LEU A 57 -10.88 -7.18 1.46
C LEU A 57 -10.09 -8.43 1.89
N ASN A 58 -10.69 -9.30 2.71
CA ASN A 58 -10.09 -10.51 3.27
C ASN A 58 -8.70 -10.27 3.88
N SER A 59 -8.52 -9.10 4.50
CA SER A 59 -7.26 -8.68 5.10
C SER A 59 -7.50 -7.56 6.10
N ASP A 60 -6.82 -7.64 7.23
CA ASP A 60 -6.69 -6.50 8.12
C ASP A 60 -5.91 -5.36 7.45
N PRO A 61 -6.21 -4.08 7.79
CA PRO A 61 -5.41 -2.96 7.35
C PRO A 61 -4.01 -3.04 7.97
N THR A 62 -3.01 -2.68 7.17
CA THR A 62 -1.62 -2.50 7.61
C THR A 62 -1.52 -1.40 8.67
N ASP A 63 -2.25 -0.30 8.49
CA ASP A 63 -2.29 0.82 9.45
C ASP A 63 -3.68 1.43 9.54
N VAL A 64 -4.02 1.95 10.72
CA VAL A 64 -5.24 2.73 10.94
C VAL A 64 -4.90 4.03 11.66
N TYR A 65 -5.04 5.14 10.96
CA TYR A 65 -4.82 6.49 11.47
C TYR A 65 -6.14 7.06 11.98
N ARG A 66 -6.30 7.16 13.30
CA ARG A 66 -7.49 7.77 13.92
C ARG A 66 -7.25 9.26 14.18
N GLN A 67 -8.23 10.09 13.88
CA GLN A 67 -8.23 11.53 14.15
C GLN A 67 -9.06 11.87 15.39
N LEU A 68 -8.82 13.06 15.95
CA LEU A 68 -9.50 13.56 17.14
C LEU A 68 -10.98 13.88 16.90
N ASP A 69 -11.35 14.15 15.66
CA ASP A 69 -12.74 14.35 15.24
C ASP A 69 -13.55 13.04 15.18
N GLY A 70 -12.92 11.89 15.46
CA GLY A 70 -13.52 10.56 15.41
C GLY A 70 -13.39 9.88 14.04
N SER A 71 -12.95 10.60 13.01
CA SER A 71 -12.69 10.00 11.70
C SER A 71 -11.47 9.08 11.73
N ALA A 72 -11.37 8.20 10.74
CA ALA A 72 -10.26 7.28 10.63
C ALA A 72 -9.87 7.07 9.17
N MET A 73 -8.59 6.78 8.94
CA MET A 73 -8.07 6.40 7.64
C MET A 73 -7.34 5.07 7.77
N ALA A 74 -7.80 4.06 7.04
CA ALA A 74 -7.21 2.73 7.07
C ALA A 74 -6.42 2.49 5.77
N ARG A 75 -5.24 1.88 5.93
CA ARG A 75 -4.29 1.61 4.86
C ARG A 75 -4.10 0.11 4.71
N TRP A 76 -4.22 -0.38 3.50
CA TRP A 76 -3.77 -1.70 3.08
C TRP A 76 -2.57 -1.54 2.16
N SER A 77 -1.47 -2.19 2.50
CA SER A 77 -0.23 -2.14 1.72
C SER A 77 0.33 -3.55 1.58
N HIS A 78 0.54 -3.98 0.34
CA HIS A 78 1.12 -5.28 0.04
C HIS A 78 2.33 -5.11 -0.88
N LYS A 79 3.48 -5.63 -0.44
CA LYS A 79 4.73 -5.64 -1.21
C LYS A 79 5.24 -7.06 -1.33
N ALA A 80 5.40 -7.54 -2.56
CA ALA A 80 6.00 -8.82 -2.87
C ALA A 80 7.16 -8.61 -3.86
N SER A 81 8.32 -9.16 -3.49
CA SER A 81 9.54 -9.17 -4.30
C SER A 81 10.00 -10.62 -4.45
N MET A 82 10.15 -11.12 -5.68
CA MET A 82 10.75 -12.44 -5.92
C MET A 82 12.03 -12.26 -6.73
N VAL A 83 13.17 -12.73 -6.20
CA VAL A 83 14.48 -12.57 -6.83
C VAL A 83 14.99 -13.91 -7.35
N THR A 84 14.97 -14.02 -8.68
CA THR A 84 16.09 -14.50 -9.52
C THR A 84 15.99 -13.95 -10.95
N ASP A 85 14.84 -13.39 -11.38
CA ASP A 85 14.66 -12.59 -12.61
C ASP A 85 13.41 -11.68 -12.52
N ALA A 86 13.52 -10.59 -11.75
CA ALA A 86 12.52 -10.13 -10.76
C ALA A 86 11.15 -9.58 -11.26
N ILE A 87 10.07 -10.00 -10.59
CA ILE A 87 8.75 -9.35 -10.62
C ILE A 87 8.53 -8.62 -9.29
N TYR A 88 8.15 -7.33 -9.37
CA TYR A 88 7.86 -6.48 -8.22
C TYR A 88 6.37 -6.12 -8.20
N PHE A 89 5.68 -6.51 -7.13
CA PHE A 89 4.30 -6.12 -6.90
C PHE A 89 4.21 -5.24 -5.65
N ASN A 90 3.73 -4.01 -5.82
CA ASN A 90 3.46 -3.10 -4.71
C ASN A 90 2.05 -2.54 -4.87
N GLN A 91 1.11 -2.96 -4.04
CA GLN A 91 -0.27 -2.49 -4.05
C GLN A 91 -0.55 -1.67 -2.80
N GLU A 92 -1.25 -0.56 -2.96
CA GLU A 92 -1.63 0.30 -1.84
C GLU A 92 -3.06 0.81 -1.99
N LEU A 93 -3.84 0.75 -0.90
CA LEU A 93 -5.21 1.22 -0.83
C LEU A 93 -5.44 1.97 0.48
N TRP A 94 -6.02 3.15 0.39
CA TRP A 94 -6.37 3.99 1.54
C TRP A 94 -7.85 4.32 1.50
N LEU A 95 -8.56 3.98 2.56
CA LEU A 95 -9.99 4.24 2.72
C LEU A 95 -10.17 5.24 3.87
N ALA A 96 -10.96 6.29 3.63
CA ALA A 96 -11.40 7.21 4.68
C ALA A 96 -12.74 6.75 5.26
N PHE A 97 -12.83 6.81 6.58
CA PHE A 97 -14.01 6.52 7.37
C PHE A 97 -14.39 7.78 8.17
N GLY A 98 -15.69 8.06 8.23
CA GLY A 98 -16.22 9.19 8.98
C GLY A 98 -16.18 8.99 10.49
N PRO A 99 -16.57 10.04 11.24
CA PRO A 99 -16.71 9.97 12.70
C PRO A 99 -17.80 8.99 13.14
N ASP A 100 -18.71 8.64 12.24
CA ASP A 100 -19.71 7.59 12.38
C ASP A 100 -19.15 6.17 12.17
N GLY A 101 -17.85 6.05 11.85
CA GLY A 101 -17.16 4.78 11.60
C GLY A 101 -17.47 4.15 10.24
N ARG A 102 -18.10 4.89 9.32
CA ARG A 102 -18.52 4.39 8.01
C ARG A 102 -17.65 4.92 6.89
N PHE A 103 -17.47 4.11 5.87
CA PHE A 103 -16.68 4.42 4.69
C PHE A 103 -17.22 5.67 4.01
N GLN A 104 -16.34 6.61 3.70
CA GLN A 104 -16.69 7.83 2.99
C GLN A 104 -16.19 7.78 1.55
N ARG A 105 -14.88 7.55 1.38
CA ARG A 105 -14.23 7.60 0.07
C ARG A 105 -12.90 6.86 0.04
N ILE A 106 -12.47 6.51 -1.17
CA ILE A 106 -11.09 6.10 -1.44
C ILE A 106 -10.23 7.36 -1.43
N VAL A 107 -9.19 7.37 -0.61
CA VAL A 107 -8.21 8.47 -0.55
C VAL A 107 -7.08 8.23 -1.54
N LYS A 108 -6.65 6.97 -1.68
CA LYS A 108 -5.53 6.58 -2.52
C LYS A 108 -5.69 5.14 -2.99
N SER A 109 -5.35 4.88 -4.24
CA SER A 109 -5.25 3.54 -4.82
C SER A 109 -4.05 3.48 -5.76
N GLU A 110 -3.05 2.65 -5.46
CA GLU A 110 -1.86 2.45 -6.29
C GLU A 110 -1.74 0.99 -6.71
N ASN A 111 -1.46 0.79 -8.01
CA ASN A 111 -1.20 -0.50 -8.65
C ASN A 111 -2.25 -1.58 -8.38
N LEU A 112 -3.50 -1.18 -8.11
CA LEU A 112 -4.63 -2.10 -8.10
C LEU A 112 -4.93 -2.56 -9.54
N PRO A 113 -5.32 -3.83 -9.74
CA PRO A 113 -5.72 -4.31 -11.06
C PRO A 113 -6.84 -3.45 -11.66
N LEU A 114 -6.74 -3.08 -12.93
CA LEU A 114 -7.72 -2.20 -13.59
C LEU A 114 -9.16 -2.74 -13.49
N ALA A 115 -9.35 -4.07 -13.58
CA ALA A 115 -10.66 -4.70 -13.44
C ALA A 115 -11.34 -4.41 -12.08
N ASN A 116 -10.55 -4.08 -11.05
CA ASN A 116 -11.04 -3.86 -9.69
C ASN A 116 -11.29 -2.39 -9.37
N VAL A 117 -10.74 -1.47 -10.18
CA VAL A 117 -10.87 -0.01 -10.00
C VAL A 117 -11.97 0.57 -10.90
N TYR A 118 -12.46 -0.18 -11.89
CA TYR A 118 -13.49 0.28 -12.82
C TYR A 118 -14.77 -0.56 -12.71
N GLU A 119 -15.89 0.11 -12.49
CA GLU A 119 -17.23 -0.49 -12.50
C GLU A 119 -18.06 0.20 -13.58
N GLY A 120 -18.59 -0.57 -14.54
CA GLY A 120 -19.39 -0.04 -15.65
C GLY A 120 -18.65 1.02 -16.51
N GLY A 121 -17.32 0.94 -16.60
CA GLY A 121 -16.49 1.91 -17.32
C GLY A 121 -16.16 3.20 -16.55
N LYS A 122 -16.63 3.34 -15.30
CA LYS A 122 -16.30 4.47 -14.41
C LYS A 122 -15.34 4.02 -13.32
N ARG A 123 -14.45 4.91 -12.89
CA ARG A 123 -13.55 4.57 -11.79
C ARG A 123 -14.26 4.67 -10.44
N VAL A 124 -14.08 3.66 -9.60
CA VAL A 124 -14.67 3.56 -8.26
C VAL A 124 -14.17 4.67 -7.32
N ASP A 125 -12.95 5.17 -7.53
CA ASP A 125 -12.41 6.34 -6.79
C ASP A 125 -13.14 7.65 -7.15
N THR A 126 -13.57 7.82 -8.41
CA THR A 126 -14.27 9.03 -8.88
C THR A 126 -15.73 9.12 -8.46
N LEU A 127 -16.39 7.99 -8.18
CA LEU A 127 -17.80 7.93 -7.74
C LEU A 127 -18.03 8.54 -6.35
N SER A 128 -16.95 8.77 -5.60
CA SER A 128 -16.97 9.40 -4.27
C SER A 128 -16.77 10.92 -4.29
N THR A 129 -16.85 11.55 -5.47
CA THR A 129 -16.78 13.01 -5.61
C THR A 129 -18.10 13.67 -5.21
N GLY A 130 -18.58 13.37 -3.99
CA GLY A 130 -19.50 14.23 -3.28
C GLY A 130 -18.71 15.39 -2.71
N THR A 131 -18.73 16.51 -3.43
CA THR A 131 -18.56 17.87 -2.90
C THR A 131 -17.63 18.02 -1.69
N SER A 132 -16.32 17.93 -1.91
CA SER A 132 -15.37 18.67 -1.05
C SER A 132 -15.46 20.14 -1.45
N THR A 133 -16.54 20.82 -1.06
CA THR A 133 -16.51 22.27 -0.91
C THR A 133 -15.57 22.55 0.26
N ALA A 134 -14.31 22.85 -0.06
CA ALA A 134 -13.57 23.80 0.75
C ALA A 134 -14.50 25.02 0.98
N PRO A 135 -14.58 25.57 2.20
CA PRO A 135 -15.49 26.68 2.48
C PRO A 135 -15.16 27.84 1.55
N VAL A 136 -16.15 28.21 0.73
CA VAL A 136 -16.12 29.38 -0.14
C VAL A 136 -16.47 30.59 0.72
N ASP A 137 -15.62 30.93 1.67
CA ASP A 137 -15.63 32.24 2.31
C ASP A 137 -14.40 33.01 1.83
N ALA A 138 -14.45 33.41 0.56
CA ALA A 138 -13.57 34.42 0.00
C ALA A 138 -14.35 35.74 -0.12
N ALA A 139 -14.64 36.34 1.04
CA ALA A 139 -14.82 37.77 1.15
C ALA A 139 -13.47 38.40 1.53
N ALA A 140 -12.90 39.14 0.58
CA ALA A 140 -11.87 40.19 0.72
C ALA A 140 -10.43 39.81 1.18
N THR A 141 -9.52 39.89 0.20
CA THR A 141 -8.05 40.21 0.17
C THR A 141 -7.35 40.81 1.42
N PRO A 142 -5.98 40.88 1.49
CA PRO A 142 -4.93 40.34 0.59
C PRO A 142 -3.73 39.67 1.33
N GLY A 143 -3.10 38.67 0.71
CA GLY A 143 -1.88 38.05 1.23
C GLY A 143 -1.21 37.11 0.24
N VAL A 144 -0.49 37.71 -0.72
CA VAL A 144 0.46 37.11 -1.67
C VAL A 144 1.31 36.01 -0.98
N ILE A 145 1.55 34.82 -1.57
CA ILE A 145 2.72 34.53 -2.42
C ILE A 145 2.39 33.48 -3.50
N HIS A 146 2.35 33.94 -4.76
CA HIS A 146 2.55 33.07 -5.92
C HIS A 146 4.05 32.85 -6.14
N LYS A 147 4.47 31.59 -6.29
CA LYS A 147 5.81 31.23 -6.78
C LYS A 147 5.78 31.27 -8.31
N PRO A 148 6.56 32.11 -9.01
CA PRO A 148 6.53 32.14 -10.47
C PRO A 148 7.29 30.94 -11.05
N ALA A 149 6.74 30.39 -12.13
CA ALA A 149 7.42 29.43 -12.98
C ALA A 149 8.49 30.17 -13.81
N VAL A 150 9.74 29.74 -13.70
CA VAL A 150 10.87 30.28 -14.49
C VAL A 150 10.90 29.54 -15.82
N ALA A 151 10.69 30.27 -16.93
CA ALA A 151 10.96 29.80 -18.28
C ALA A 151 12.41 30.19 -18.65
N TYR A 152 13.21 29.22 -19.11
CA TYR A 152 14.57 29.47 -19.60
C TYR A 152 14.56 29.70 -21.12
N PRO A 153 15.25 30.72 -21.65
CA PRO A 153 15.42 30.87 -23.09
C PRO A 153 16.55 29.98 -23.62
N LEU A 154 16.27 29.34 -24.77
CA LEU A 154 17.23 28.57 -25.58
C LEU A 154 18.25 29.52 -26.24
N PRO A 155 19.56 29.24 -26.17
CA PRO A 155 20.56 30.06 -26.85
C PRO A 155 20.52 29.85 -28.37
N GLN A 156 20.60 30.96 -29.12
CA GLN A 156 20.89 31.01 -30.55
C GLN A 156 22.40 31.01 -30.77
#